data_AF-A0AAV4HIG9-F1
#
_entry.id   AF-A0AAV4HIG9-F1
#
_cell.length_a   1.000
_cell.length_b   1.000
_cell.length_c   1.000
_cell.angle_alpha   90.00
_cell.angle_beta   90.00
_cell.angle_gamma   90.00
#
_symmetry.space_group_name_H-M   'P 1'
#
loop_
_entity.id
_entity.type
_entity.pdbx_description
1 polymer ?
#
loop_
_entity_poly.entity_id
_entity_poly.type
_entity_poly.pdbx_seq_one_letter_code
_entity_poly.pdbx_strand_id
1 'polypeptide(L)'
;MAQEIVEGMLIMKSYATSFKAWNRVYPVPSKISRTDALIPRPEQSSQRTKLIMTYHPHNLVARKIVLNNLSVLQADPDAREVFDEPPLVVYRRAKNIRDMLVRSRISASRLRNHTLQET
;
A
#
# COMPACT_ATOMS: atom_id res chain seq x y z
N MET A 1 -11.37 34.70 16.60
CA MET A 1 -11.26 35.66 15.48
C MET A 1 -9.85 35.72 14.90
N ALA A 2 -8.83 36.31 15.55
CA ALA A 2 -7.49 36.42 14.93
C ALA A 2 -6.71 35.09 14.85
N GLN A 3 -6.83 34.21 15.86
CA GLN A 3 -6.12 32.93 15.93
C GLN A 3 -6.54 31.95 14.81
N GLU A 4 -7.85 31.83 14.56
CA GLU A 4 -8.42 30.89 13.59
C GLU A 4 -8.06 31.23 12.14
N ILE A 5 -7.86 32.52 11.83
CA ILE A 5 -7.44 32.99 10.50
C ILE A 5 -5.98 32.61 10.24
N VAL A 6 -5.12 32.69 11.26
CA VAL A 6 -3.70 32.32 11.16
C VAL A 6 -3.56 30.81 11.02
N GLU A 7 -4.33 30.03 11.79
CA GLU A 7 -4.34 28.56 11.68
C GLU A 7 -4.89 28.11 10.32
N GLY A 8 -5.99 28.70 9.85
CA GLY A 8 -6.53 28.44 8.50
C GLY A 8 -5.52 28.77 7.40
N MET A 9 -4.75 29.85 7.54
CA MET A 9 -3.69 30.21 6.59
C MET A 9 -2.49 29.26 6.66
N LEU A 10 -2.13 28.75 7.84
CA LEU A 10 -1.05 27.78 8.03
C LEU A 10 -1.40 26.43 7.39
N ILE A 11 -2.65 26.00 7.58
CA ILE A 11 -3.22 24.79 6.99
C ILE A 11 -3.20 24.90 5.45
N MET A 12 -3.66 26.03 4.89
CA MET A 12 -3.67 26.24 3.43
C MET A 12 -2.26 26.33 2.82
N LYS A 13 -1.29 26.93 3.52
CA LYS A 13 0.12 26.96 3.08
C LYS A 13 0.77 25.58 3.13
N SER A 14 0.43 24.75 4.11
CA SER A 14 0.84 23.34 4.18
C SER A 14 0.31 22.54 2.98
N TYR A 15 -0.97 22.70 2.64
CA TYR A 15 -1.56 22.08 1.44
C TYR A 15 -0.93 22.58 0.14
N ALA A 16 -0.67 23.88 0.00
CA ALA A 16 -0.04 24.44 -1.20
C ALA A 16 1.41 23.93 -1.40
N THR A 17 2.17 23.78 -0.31
CA THR A 17 3.53 23.22 -0.34
C THR A 17 3.50 21.73 -0.66
N SER A 18 2.56 20.99 -0.07
CA SER A 18 2.38 19.56 -0.29
C SER A 18 1.90 19.24 -1.71
N PHE A 19 1.03 20.08 -2.27
CA PHE A 19 0.53 19.96 -3.65
C PHE A 19 1.62 20.24 -4.69
N LYS A 20 2.47 21.26 -4.47
CA LYS A 20 3.65 21.52 -5.31
C LYS A 20 4.68 20.37 -5.25
N ALA A 21 4.88 19.78 -4.07
CA ALA A 21 5.73 18.60 -3.91
C ALA A 21 5.14 17.36 -4.62
N TRP A 22 3.82 17.18 -4.56
CA TRP A 22 3.10 16.13 -5.29
C TRP A 22 3.31 16.23 -6.80
N ASN A 23 3.16 17.42 -7.38
CA ASN A 23 3.38 17.66 -8.81
C ASN A 23 4.84 17.50 -9.25
N ARG A 24 5.79 17.50 -8.31
CA ARG A 24 7.22 17.25 -8.58
C ARG A 24 7.55 15.75 -8.65
N VAL A 25 6.88 14.93 -7.83
CA VAL A 25 7.09 13.47 -7.76
C VAL A 25 6.26 12.74 -8.82
N TYR A 26 5.04 13.22 -9.05
CA TYR A 26 4.16 12.76 -10.12
C TYR A 26 3.84 13.97 -10.99
N PRO A 27 4.67 14.30 -12.00
CA PRO A 27 4.31 15.33 -12.95
C PRO A 27 2.95 14.94 -13.53
N VAL A 28 1.94 15.77 -13.30
CA VAL A 28 0.66 15.65 -14.01
C VAL A 28 1.03 15.60 -15.48
N PRO A 29 0.73 14.50 -16.20
CA PRO A 29 1.13 14.38 -17.59
C PRO A 29 0.37 15.42 -18.40
N SER A 30 0.98 16.59 -18.52
CA SER A 30 0.50 17.67 -19.35
C SER A 30 0.65 17.21 -20.79
N LYS A 31 -0.45 16.71 -21.37
CA LYS A 31 -0.67 16.34 -22.78
C LYS A 31 -0.31 14.90 -23.19
N ILE A 32 -0.86 13.89 -22.52
CA ILE A 32 -1.01 12.57 -23.15
C ILE A 32 -2.35 12.57 -23.91
N SER A 33 -2.36 12.20 -25.19
CA SER A 33 -3.60 12.07 -25.95
C SER A 33 -4.40 10.87 -25.44
N ARG A 34 -5.75 10.91 -25.55
CA ARG A 34 -6.60 9.78 -25.09
C ARG A 34 -6.19 8.46 -25.73
N THR A 35 -5.81 8.49 -27.01
CA THR A 35 -5.36 7.31 -27.75
C THR A 35 -4.06 6.75 -27.19
N ASP A 36 -3.10 7.61 -26.83
CA ASP A 36 -1.82 7.18 -26.26
C ASP A 36 -1.97 6.62 -24.83
N ALA A 37 -2.89 7.20 -24.04
CA ALA A 37 -3.17 6.74 -22.68
C ALA A 37 -3.83 5.35 -22.64
N LEU A 38 -4.53 4.96 -23.71
CA LEU A 38 -5.22 3.67 -23.81
C LEU A 38 -4.31 2.55 -24.34
N ILE A 39 -3.08 2.86 -24.75
CA ILE A 39 -2.10 1.84 -25.16
C ILE A 39 -1.69 1.05 -23.92
N PRO A 40 -1.91 -0.28 -23.87
CA PRO A 40 -1.48 -1.11 -22.75
C PRO A 40 0.04 -1.02 -22.62
N ARG A 41 0.52 -0.61 -21.44
CA ARG A 41 1.95 -0.61 -21.15
C ARG A 41 2.39 -2.07 -20.96
N PRO A 42 3.42 -2.55 -21.69
CA PRO A 42 3.94 -3.89 -21.46
C PRO A 42 4.42 -4.00 -20.00
N GLU A 43 4.05 -5.10 -19.35
CA GLU A 43 4.44 -5.37 -17.97
C GLU A 43 5.96 -5.55 -17.94
N GLN A 44 6.65 -4.63 -17.26
CA GLN A 44 8.09 -4.76 -17.05
C GLN A 44 8.28 -5.81 -15.97
N SER A 45 8.64 -7.04 -16.38
CA SER A 45 9.04 -8.09 -15.45
C SER A 45 10.37 -7.71 -14.80
N SER A 46 10.27 -7.09 -13.64
CA SER A 46 11.45 -6.83 -12.81
C SER A 46 11.85 -8.13 -12.13
N GLN A 47 13.11 -8.52 -12.27
CA GLN A 47 13.71 -9.64 -11.55
C GLN A 47 14.04 -9.30 -10.08
N ARG A 48 13.70 -8.07 -9.64
CA ARG A 48 13.95 -7.61 -8.27
C ARG A 48 13.17 -8.42 -7.25
N THR A 49 13.87 -8.88 -6.22
CA THR A 49 13.27 -9.54 -5.07
C THR A 49 12.21 -8.66 -4.42
N LYS A 50 11.03 -9.24 -4.13
CA LYS A 50 9.90 -8.53 -3.51
C LYS A 50 9.99 -8.63 -1.99
N LEU A 51 10.14 -7.49 -1.33
CA LEU A 51 10.01 -7.39 0.13
C LEU A 51 8.55 -7.09 0.49
N ILE A 52 7.81 -8.13 0.88
CA ILE A 52 6.38 -8.03 1.19
C ILE A 52 6.20 -7.72 2.68
N MET A 53 5.56 -6.59 2.98
CA MET A 53 5.27 -6.18 4.36
C MET A 53 3.81 -5.76 4.52
N THR A 54 3.25 -5.91 5.72
CA THR A 54 1.90 -5.40 6.00
C THR A 54 1.95 -3.87 6.10
N TYR A 55 1.02 -3.16 5.45
CA TYR A 55 0.92 -1.70 5.55
C TYR A 55 0.55 -1.29 6.99
N HIS A 56 1.53 -0.79 7.72
CA HIS A 56 1.37 -0.25 9.07
C HIS A 56 2.41 0.86 9.28
N PRO A 57 2.07 1.99 9.93
CA PRO A 57 3.00 3.12 10.11
C PRO A 57 4.35 2.71 10.73
N HIS A 58 4.33 1.76 11.68
CA HIS A 58 5.55 1.26 12.30
C HIS A 58 6.43 0.41 11.35
N ASN A 59 5.83 -0.24 10.34
CA ASN A 59 6.56 -1.06 9.37
C ASN A 59 7.29 -0.20 8.32
N LEU A 60 6.96 1.09 8.20
CA LEU A 60 7.66 2.02 7.32
C LEU A 60 9.13 2.21 7.74
N VAL A 61 9.42 2.03 9.03
CA VAL A 61 10.79 2.09 9.56
C VAL A 61 11.61 0.90 9.06
N ALA A 62 11.03 -0.30 9.02
CA ALA A 62 11.68 -1.50 8.50
C ALA A 62 12.10 -1.32 7.04
N ARG A 63 11.25 -0.70 6.20
CA ARG A 63 11.63 -0.33 4.82
C ARG A 63 12.89 0.52 4.79
N LYS A 64 12.98 1.56 5.63
CA LYS A 64 14.13 2.46 5.65
C LYS A 64 15.40 1.72 6.10
N ILE A 65 15.29 0.89 7.13
CA ILE A 65 16.42 0.12 7.65
C ILE A 65 16.98 -0.81 6.58
N VAL A 66 16.11 -1.57 5.89
CA VAL A 66 16.56 -2.51 4.84
C VAL A 66 17.23 -1.78 3.69
N LEU A 67 16.64 -0.67 3.21
CA LEU A 67 17.21 0.07 2.08
C LEU A 67 18.52 0.80 2.44
N ASN A 68 18.64 1.33 3.66
CA ASN A 68 19.85 2.02 4.10
C ASN A 68 21.03 1.07 4.33
N ASN A 69 20.75 -0.18 4.72
CA ASN A 69 21.77 -1.20 5.00
C ASN A 69 21.91 -2.22 3.85
N LEU A 70 21.45 -1.88 2.64
CA LEU A 70 21.55 -2.78 1.49
C LEU A 70 23.00 -3.17 1.19
N SER A 71 23.95 -2.26 1.36
CA SER A 71 25.37 -2.53 1.19
C SER A 71 25.89 -3.63 2.11
N VAL A 72 25.35 -3.73 3.34
CA VAL A 72 25.69 -4.80 4.29
C VAL A 72 25.13 -6.13 3.80
N LEU A 73 23.90 -6.14 3.28
CA LEU A 73 23.29 -7.34 2.69
C LEU A 73 24.02 -7.79 1.42
N GLN A 74 24.59 -6.86 0.65
CA GLN A 74 25.36 -7.18 -0.56
C GLN A 74 26.80 -7.59 -0.27
N ALA A 75 27.32 -7.32 0.93
CA ALA A 75 28.66 -7.74 1.33
C ALA A 75 28.72 -9.24 1.66
N ASP A 76 27.61 -9.82 2.10
CA ASP A 76 27.47 -11.25 2.34
C ASP A 76 27.12 -12.00 1.04
N PRO A 77 27.89 -13.01 0.61
CA PRO A 77 27.68 -13.68 -0.68
C PRO A 77 26.30 -14.35 -0.80
N ASP A 78 25.79 -14.95 0.28
CA ASP A 78 24.50 -15.64 0.28
C ASP A 78 23.35 -14.63 0.18
N ALA A 79 23.41 -13.55 0.97
CA ALA A 79 22.41 -12.49 0.90
C ALA A 79 22.48 -11.69 -0.42
N ARG A 80 23.67 -11.54 -1.01
CA ARG A 80 23.86 -10.86 -2.30
C ARG A 80 23.15 -11.60 -3.44
N GLU A 81 23.11 -12.93 -3.44
CA GLU A 81 22.37 -13.70 -4.45
C GLU A 81 20.88 -13.28 -4.48
N VAL A 82 20.32 -12.98 -3.31
CA VAL A 82 18.91 -12.57 -3.17
C VAL A 82 18.71 -11.05 -3.33
N PHE A 83 19.69 -10.25 -2.90
CA PHE A 83 19.60 -8.78 -2.82
C PHE A 83 20.63 -8.06 -3.71
N ASP A 84 20.88 -8.57 -4.91
CA ASP A 84 21.79 -7.93 -5.87
C ASP A 84 21.29 -6.53 -6.28
N GLU A 85 19.97 -6.36 -6.37
CA GLU A 85 19.31 -5.07 -6.54
C GLU A 85 18.48 -4.69 -5.30
N PRO A 86 18.22 -3.39 -5.05
CA PRO A 86 17.33 -2.98 -3.98
C PRO A 86 15.96 -3.66 -4.12
N PRO A 87 15.41 -4.31 -3.08
CA PRO A 87 14.19 -5.07 -3.22
C PRO A 87 12.99 -4.16 -3.57
N LEU A 88 12.05 -4.71 -4.33
CA LEU A 88 10.77 -4.05 -4.57
C LEU A 88 9.91 -4.16 -3.30
N VAL A 89 9.74 -3.05 -2.60
CA VAL A 89 8.94 -3.02 -1.37
C VAL A 89 7.47 -3.01 -1.72
N VAL A 90 6.78 -4.10 -1.38
CA VAL A 90 5.35 -4.29 -1.65
C VAL A 90 4.60 -4.33 -0.32
N TYR A 91 3.48 -3.61 -0.27
CA TYR A 91 2.62 -3.62 0.91
C TYR A 91 1.38 -4.47 0.68
N ARG A 92 1.09 -5.36 1.63
CA ARG A 92 -0.20 -6.04 1.73
C ARG A 92 -1.07 -5.36 2.77
N ARG A 93 -2.39 -5.42 2.60
CA ARG A 93 -3.34 -4.98 3.61
C ARG A 93 -3.26 -5.86 4.86
N ALA A 94 -3.50 -5.27 6.03
CA ALA A 94 -3.68 -6.05 7.26
C ALA A 94 -4.95 -6.91 7.17
N LYS A 95 -4.98 -8.01 7.94
CA LYS A 95 -6.19 -8.82 8.09
C LYS A 95 -7.25 -7.97 8.78
N ASN A 96 -8.44 -7.90 8.19
CA ASN A 96 -9.59 -7.29 8.82
C ASN A 96 -10.44 -8.36 9.55
N ILE A 97 -11.43 -7.93 10.32
CA ILE A 97 -12.34 -8.83 11.03
C ILE A 97 -12.99 -9.82 10.06
N ARG A 98 -13.42 -9.37 8.88
CA ARG A 98 -14.01 -10.23 7.84
C ARG A 98 -13.07 -11.37 7.42
N ASP A 99 -11.76 -11.13 7.34
CA ASP A 99 -10.77 -12.17 6.99
C ASP A 99 -10.55 -13.17 8.13
N MET A 100 -10.81 -12.76 9.37
CA MET A 100 -10.68 -13.60 10.57
C MET A 100 -11.94 -14.44 10.83
N LEU A 101 -13.10 -13.94 10.44
CA LEU A 101 -14.37 -14.63 10.59
C LEU A 101 -14.45 -15.84 9.64
N VAL A 102 -14.59 -17.03 10.21
CA VAL A 102 -14.98 -18.23 9.45
C VAL A 102 -16.42 -18.02 9.01
N ARG A 103 -16.68 -18.08 7.70
CA ARG A 103 -18.06 -18.05 7.19
C ARG A 103 -18.77 -19.30 7.71
N SER A 104 -19.55 -19.16 8.78
CA SER A 104 -20.48 -20.20 9.17
C SER A 104 -21.51 -20.33 8.06
N ARG A 105 -21.37 -21.33 7.20
CA ARG A 105 -22.47 -21.74 6.33
C ARG A 105 -23.58 -22.21 7.27
N ILE A 106 -24.64 -21.42 7.39
CA ILE A 106 -25.87 -21.91 8.01
C ILE A 106 -26.36 -23.02 7.08
N SER A 107 -26.25 -24.28 7.52
CA SER A 107 -26.78 -25.39 6.76
C SER A 107 -28.30 -25.24 6.70
N ALA A 108 -28.90 -25.35 5.50
CA ALA A 108 -30.35 -25.29 5.34
C ALA A 108 -31.10 -26.40 6.12
N SER A 109 -30.39 -27.44 6.56
CA SER A 109 -30.91 -28.42 7.53
C SER A 109 -31.19 -27.83 8.91
N ARG A 110 -30.43 -26.80 9.34
CA ARG A 110 -30.60 -26.16 10.66
C ARG A 110 -31.81 -25.22 10.71
N LEU A 111 -32.18 -24.63 9.57
CA LEU A 111 -33.34 -23.74 9.47
C LEU A 111 -34.67 -24.50 9.49
N ARG A 112 -34.70 -25.79 9.09
CA ARG A 112 -35.93 -26.60 9.04
C ARG A 112 -36.41 -27.07 10.41
N ASN A 113 -35.53 -27.20 11.39
CA ASN A 113 -35.87 -27.79 12.69
C ASN A 113 -36.46 -26.78 13.68
N HIS A 114 -36.36 -25.47 13.41
CA HIS A 114 -36.86 -24.43 14.31
C HIS A 114 -38.34 -24.09 14.07
N THR A 115 -38.91 -24.51 12.94
CA THR A 115 -40.30 -24.19 12.54
C THR A 115 -41.31 -25.26 12.98
N LEU A 116 -40.85 -26.37 13.58
CA LEU A 116 -41.71 -27.51 13.96
C LEU A 116 -41.96 -27.61 15.47
N GLN A 117 -41.59 -26.60 16.27
CA GLN A 117 -41.82 -26.57 17.72
C GLN A 117 -42.91 -25.57 18.15
N GLU A 118 -43.59 -24.93 17.21
CA GLU A 118 -44.73 -24.04 17.48
C GLU A 118 -46.01 -24.60 16.82
N THR A 119 -46.56 -25.68 17.40
CA THR A 119 -47.96 -26.09 17.26
C THR A 119 -48.42 -26.72 18.56
#